data_AF-A0A2E7FGF2-F1
#
_entry.id   AF-A0A2E7FGF2-F1
#
_cell.length_a   1.000
_cell.length_b   1.000
_cell.length_c   1.000
_cell.angle_alpha   90.00
_cell.angle_beta   90.00
_cell.angle_gamma   90.00
#
_symmetry.space_group_name_H-M   'P 1'
#
loop_
_entity.id
_entity.type
_entity.pdbx_description
1 polymer ?
#
loop_
_entity_poly.entity_id
_entity_poly.type
_entity_poly.pdbx_seq_one_letter_code
_entity_poly.pdbx_strand_id
1 'polypeptide(L)'
;MKNRRDFLKEVCPTVAFAFFGVSFLEACSADSLDEDTGDGTTPPADNGYTKSGSTYTIDLTHSNFSDLAQDGGWMNGSGIGIQALFLRMSSTSIQAYSNRCPAHGQRNQWEKLSNSTFKCNHAGNSYSTDCDNTQLDCFETSLDGDKLTLTM
;
A
#
# COMPACT_ATOMS: atom_id res chain seq x y z
N MET A 1 -39.05 26.34 9.84
CA MET A 1 -38.23 26.37 8.61
C MET A 1 -37.58 27.74 8.50
N LYS A 2 -36.25 27.80 8.57
CA LYS A 2 -35.48 29.04 8.70
C LYS A 2 -34.34 29.08 7.66
N ASN A 3 -34.45 30.05 6.76
CA ASN A 3 -33.41 30.89 6.17
C ASN A 3 -32.18 30.29 5.45
N ARG A 4 -32.40 30.08 4.16
CA ARG A 4 -31.51 30.27 2.99
C ARG A 4 -30.82 31.65 2.93
N ARG A 5 -29.90 31.95 3.87
CA ARG A 5 -29.14 33.22 3.92
C ARG A 5 -27.63 33.10 4.23
N ASP A 6 -26.99 31.95 4.08
CA ASP A 6 -25.53 31.82 4.29
C ASP A 6 -24.74 31.45 3.02
N PHE A 7 -25.26 31.78 1.83
CA PHE A 7 -24.57 31.47 0.56
C PHE A 7 -23.89 32.68 -0.12
N LEU A 8 -24.02 33.92 0.39
CA LEU A 8 -23.44 35.07 -0.31
C LEU A 8 -22.88 36.14 0.66
N LYS A 9 -21.71 35.82 1.22
CA LYS A 9 -20.66 36.75 1.69
C LYS A 9 -19.35 35.96 1.52
N GLU A 10 -18.32 36.38 0.82
CA GLU A 10 -17.86 37.72 0.48
C GLU A 10 -16.93 37.57 -0.75
N VAL A 11 -17.33 38.10 -1.90
CA VAL A 11 -16.41 38.40 -3.00
C VAL A 11 -15.79 39.76 -2.71
N CYS A 12 -14.47 39.84 -2.72
CA CYS A 12 -13.71 41.09 -2.64
C CYS A 12 -12.47 40.99 -3.55
N PRO A 13 -11.98 42.12 -4.09
CA PRO A 13 -12.09 42.42 -5.51
C PRO A 13 -10.73 42.41 -6.23
N THR A 14 -10.79 42.33 -7.55
CA THR A 14 -9.67 42.52 -8.48
C THR A 14 -8.85 43.78 -8.17
N VAL A 15 -7.55 43.60 -7.85
CA VAL A 15 -6.52 44.62 -8.12
C VAL A 15 -5.34 43.92 -8.78
N ALA A 16 -5.23 44.12 -10.08
CA ALA A 16 -4.04 43.80 -10.86
C ALA A 16 -2.98 44.90 -10.64
N PHE A 17 -1.80 44.51 -10.14
CA PHE A 17 -0.51 45.23 -10.28
C PHE A 17 0.57 44.13 -10.17
N ALA A 18 1.17 43.67 -11.26
CA ALA A 18 2.30 44.24 -12.02
C ALA A 18 3.62 43.51 -11.68
N PHE A 19 4.22 42.93 -12.74
CA PHE A 19 5.59 42.44 -12.90
C PHE A 19 6.56 42.62 -11.72
N PHE A 20 6.84 41.54 -10.97
CA PHE A 20 8.19 41.21 -10.50
C PHE A 20 8.27 39.69 -10.31
N GLY A 21 9.17 39.06 -11.08
CA GLY A 21 9.49 37.65 -10.92
C GLY A 21 10.24 37.44 -9.61
N VAL A 22 9.60 36.77 -8.65
CA VAL A 22 10.26 36.13 -7.52
C VAL A 22 9.57 34.80 -7.26
N SER A 23 10.33 33.73 -7.47
CA SER A 23 9.97 32.37 -7.05
C SER A 23 9.99 32.33 -5.54
N PHE A 24 8.83 32.19 -4.89
CA PHE A 24 8.78 31.76 -3.49
C PHE A 24 7.49 30.97 -3.27
N LEU A 25 7.57 29.65 -3.48
CA LEU A 25 6.61 28.72 -2.89
C LEU A 25 6.95 28.62 -1.39
N GLU A 26 6.50 29.62 -0.63
CA GLU A 26 6.32 29.51 0.81
C GLU A 26 4.90 28.99 1.05
N ALA A 27 4.79 27.68 1.22
CA ALA A 27 3.62 27.08 1.87
C ALA A 27 4.10 26.47 3.19
N CYS A 28 4.52 27.32 4.11
CA CYS A 28 4.66 26.99 5.52
C CYS A 28 4.26 28.21 6.37
N SER A 29 3.37 27.95 7.32
CA SER A 29 3.05 28.73 8.54
C SER A 29 2.08 29.91 8.39
N ALA A 30 1.20 30.21 9.35
CA ALA A 30 0.69 29.55 10.57
C ALA A 30 -0.35 30.51 11.20
N ASP A 31 -1.37 30.00 11.90
CA ASP A 31 -1.84 30.36 13.27
C ASP A 31 -3.26 29.79 13.49
N SER A 32 -3.46 28.79 14.38
CA SER A 32 -3.75 28.88 15.83
C SER A 32 -5.10 29.58 16.11
N LEU A 33 -6.05 29.03 16.86
CA LEU A 33 -6.01 28.36 18.16
C LEU A 33 -7.25 27.47 18.29
N ASP A 34 -7.14 26.29 18.86
CA ASP A 34 -8.09 25.78 19.86
C ASP A 34 -7.43 24.59 20.58
N GLU A 35 -7.28 24.76 21.89
CA GLU A 35 -6.74 23.77 22.81
C GLU A 35 -7.73 22.60 22.93
N ASP A 36 -7.35 21.41 22.51
CA ASP A 36 -7.92 20.18 23.05
C ASP A 36 -6.82 19.18 23.40
N THR A 37 -7.09 18.50 24.50
CA THR A 37 -6.14 17.82 25.37
C THR A 37 -5.70 16.50 24.76
N GLY A 38 -4.48 16.46 24.23
CA GLY A 38 -3.69 15.23 24.03
C GLY A 38 -4.28 14.16 23.12
N ASP A 39 -3.81 14.11 21.88
CA ASP A 39 -3.49 12.83 21.25
C ASP A 39 -2.17 13.03 20.49
N GLY A 40 -1.12 12.34 20.94
CA GLY A 40 0.17 12.40 20.27
C GLY A 40 -0.01 11.87 18.86
N THR A 41 0.19 12.71 17.85
CA THR A 41 0.28 12.29 16.46
C THR A 41 1.44 11.31 16.34
N THR A 42 1.15 10.03 16.55
CA THR A 42 2.06 8.94 16.23
C THR A 42 2.33 9.08 14.74
N PRO A 43 3.59 9.26 14.30
CA PRO A 43 3.91 9.19 12.88
C PRO A 43 3.26 7.93 12.30
N PRO A 44 2.72 7.94 11.07
CA PRO A 44 2.24 6.72 10.46
C PRO A 44 3.30 5.65 10.66
N ALA A 45 2.94 4.54 11.30
CA ALA A 45 3.90 3.48 11.60
C ALA A 45 4.63 3.13 10.30
N ASP A 46 5.95 3.22 10.30
CA ASP A 46 6.74 2.80 9.15
C ASP A 46 6.45 1.32 8.93
N ASN A 47 5.80 1.02 7.81
CA ASN A 47 5.42 -0.34 7.46
C ASN A 47 6.45 -0.98 6.52
N GLY A 48 7.55 -0.28 6.20
CA GLY A 48 8.59 -0.74 5.29
C GLY A 48 8.21 -0.66 3.80
N TYR A 49 7.21 0.15 3.44
CA TYR A 49 6.87 0.39 2.04
C TYR A 49 6.28 1.77 1.79
N THR A 50 6.40 2.22 0.54
CA THR A 50 5.66 3.37 0.01
C THR A 50 4.75 2.92 -1.12
N LYS A 51 3.67 3.67 -1.36
CA LYS A 51 2.71 3.39 -2.43
C LYS A 51 2.52 4.63 -3.30
N SER A 52 2.63 4.45 -4.61
CA SER A 52 2.32 5.46 -5.62
C SER A 52 1.40 4.86 -6.68
N GLY A 53 0.13 5.26 -6.70
CA GLY A 53 -0.88 4.63 -7.56
C GLY A 53 -1.07 3.15 -7.23
N SER A 54 -0.88 2.28 -8.22
CA SER A 54 -0.91 0.82 -8.07
C SER A 54 0.46 0.18 -7.77
N THR A 55 1.52 0.99 -7.70
CA THR A 55 2.88 0.52 -7.46
C THR A 55 3.26 0.67 -5.99
N TYR A 56 3.82 -0.40 -5.42
CA TYR A 56 4.42 -0.42 -4.09
C TYR A 56 5.93 -0.53 -4.25
N THR A 57 6.67 0.26 -3.49
CA THR A 57 8.11 0.11 -3.31
C THR A 57 8.35 -0.34 -1.88
N ILE A 58 8.82 -1.57 -1.75
CA ILE A 58 8.96 -2.31 -0.49
C ILE A 58 10.44 -2.43 -0.14
N ASP A 59 10.78 -2.12 1.10
CA ASP A 59 12.09 -2.37 1.71
C ASP A 59 12.06 -3.73 2.41
N LEU A 60 12.75 -4.72 1.83
CA LEU A 60 12.82 -6.08 2.37
C LEU A 60 13.70 -6.19 3.62
N THR A 61 14.48 -5.16 3.96
CA THR A 61 15.24 -5.13 5.21
C THR A 61 14.35 -4.78 6.42
N HIS A 62 13.15 -4.24 6.17
CA HIS A 62 12.20 -3.91 7.21
C HIS A 62 11.58 -5.17 7.84
N SER A 63 11.38 -5.15 9.16
CA SER A 63 10.97 -6.33 9.95
C SER A 63 9.65 -6.96 9.51
N ASN A 64 8.72 -6.15 8.98
CA ASN A 64 7.46 -6.62 8.39
C ASN A 64 7.62 -7.61 7.24
N PHE A 65 8.79 -7.66 6.58
CA PHE A 65 9.07 -8.53 5.44
C PHE A 65 10.08 -9.64 5.77
N SER A 66 10.38 -9.85 7.06
CA SER A 66 11.35 -10.86 7.51
C SER A 66 10.99 -12.29 7.08
N ASP A 67 9.70 -12.60 6.91
CA ASP A 67 9.22 -13.87 6.37
C ASP A 67 9.66 -14.12 4.91
N LEU A 68 10.13 -13.10 4.19
CA LEU A 68 10.64 -13.18 2.81
C LEU A 68 12.16 -13.21 2.71
N ALA A 69 12.87 -13.25 3.85
CA ALA A 69 14.34 -13.17 3.87
C ALA A 69 15.05 -14.41 3.28
N GLN A 70 14.36 -15.55 3.23
CA GLN A 70 14.92 -16.83 2.80
C GLN A 70 14.13 -17.43 1.65
N ASP A 71 14.78 -18.24 0.82
CA ASP A 71 14.13 -18.96 -0.28
C ASP A 71 12.99 -19.84 0.24
N GLY A 72 11.83 -19.75 -0.43
CA GLY A 72 10.58 -20.34 0.03
C GLY A 72 9.87 -19.54 1.13
N GLY A 73 10.45 -18.46 1.65
CA GLY A 73 9.76 -17.52 2.52
C GLY A 73 8.47 -17.00 1.89
N TRP A 74 7.41 -16.86 2.68
CA TRP A 74 6.12 -16.41 2.17
C TRP A 74 5.36 -15.62 3.23
N MET A 75 4.51 -14.70 2.78
CA MET A 75 3.65 -13.94 3.68
C MET A 75 2.39 -13.48 2.97
N ASN A 76 1.38 -13.12 3.78
CA ASN A 76 0.21 -12.40 3.31
C ASN A 76 0.31 -10.93 3.73
N GLY A 77 0.47 -10.04 2.75
CA GLY A 77 0.67 -8.61 3.00
C GLY A 77 -0.55 -7.89 3.57
N SER A 78 -1.73 -8.51 3.62
CA SER A 78 -2.96 -7.82 4.07
C SER A 78 -2.86 -7.33 5.50
N GLY A 79 -2.11 -8.03 6.35
CA GLY A 79 -1.86 -7.63 7.74
C GLY A 79 -1.14 -6.29 7.87
N ILE A 80 -0.42 -5.86 6.82
CA ILE A 80 0.34 -4.61 6.77
C ILE A 80 -0.17 -3.64 5.68
N GLY A 81 -1.36 -3.91 5.14
CA GLY A 81 -2.03 -3.02 4.18
C GLY A 81 -1.73 -3.28 2.69
N ILE A 82 -1.02 -4.36 2.35
CA ILE A 82 -0.75 -4.76 0.96
C ILE A 82 -1.61 -5.95 0.57
N GLN A 83 -2.53 -5.80 -0.38
CA GLN A 83 -3.47 -6.87 -0.77
C GLN A 83 -2.86 -7.93 -1.71
N ALA A 84 -1.70 -8.49 -1.33
CA ALA A 84 -1.00 -9.53 -2.08
C ALA A 84 -0.45 -10.64 -1.17
N LEU A 85 -0.33 -11.83 -1.75
CA LEU A 85 0.53 -12.90 -1.25
C LEU A 85 1.90 -12.75 -1.88
N PHE A 86 2.95 -13.00 -1.10
CA PHE A 86 4.33 -12.99 -1.57
C PHE A 86 4.95 -14.37 -1.37
N LEU A 87 5.79 -14.77 -2.32
CA LEU A 87 6.61 -15.98 -2.25
C LEU A 87 8.02 -15.68 -2.75
N ARG A 88 9.02 -15.84 -1.89
CA ARG A 88 10.44 -15.75 -2.25
C ARG A 88 10.83 -17.01 -3.03
N MET A 89 11.04 -16.88 -4.33
CA MET A 89 11.39 -17.99 -5.22
C MET A 89 12.88 -18.30 -5.20
N SER A 90 13.70 -17.25 -5.06
CA SER A 90 15.15 -17.32 -4.92
C SER A 90 15.68 -16.04 -4.28
N SER A 91 17.00 -15.95 -4.07
CA SER A 91 17.67 -14.74 -3.60
C SER A 91 17.46 -13.50 -4.51
N THR A 92 17.03 -13.70 -5.75
CA THR A 92 16.84 -12.65 -6.75
C THR A 92 15.42 -12.58 -7.31
N SER A 93 14.47 -13.35 -6.76
CA SER A 93 13.11 -13.41 -7.28
C SER A 93 12.08 -13.57 -6.16
N ILE A 94 11.07 -12.71 -6.17
CA ILE A 94 9.86 -12.81 -5.36
C ILE A 94 8.69 -12.74 -6.33
N GLN A 95 7.79 -13.72 -6.28
CA GLN A 95 6.51 -13.64 -6.98
C GLN A 95 5.44 -13.09 -6.05
N ALA A 96 4.48 -12.38 -6.64
CA ALA A 96 3.33 -11.85 -5.93
C ALA A 96 2.02 -12.24 -6.62
N TYR A 97 1.00 -12.48 -5.81
CA TYR A 97 -0.32 -12.95 -6.25
C TYR A 97 -1.41 -12.17 -5.54
N SER A 98 -2.59 -12.09 -6.15
CA SER A 98 -3.79 -11.65 -5.46
C SER A 98 -4.03 -12.54 -4.25
N ASN A 99 -4.17 -11.93 -3.07
CA ASN A 99 -4.56 -12.67 -1.87
C ASN A 99 -6.06 -12.92 -1.79
N ARG A 100 -6.84 -12.63 -2.84
CA ARG A 100 -8.27 -12.92 -2.87
C ARG A 100 -8.48 -14.37 -3.30
N CYS A 101 -9.04 -15.21 -2.42
CA CYS A 101 -9.37 -16.59 -2.80
C CYS A 101 -10.38 -16.58 -3.97
N PRO A 102 -10.08 -17.19 -5.12
CA PRO A 102 -10.92 -17.13 -6.32
C PRO A 102 -12.38 -17.53 -6.09
N ALA A 103 -12.63 -18.59 -5.31
CA ALA A 103 -13.98 -19.13 -5.10
C ALA A 103 -14.87 -18.30 -4.14
N HIS A 104 -14.29 -17.60 -3.16
CA HIS A 104 -15.06 -17.02 -2.04
C HIS A 104 -14.65 -15.60 -1.64
N GLY A 105 -13.59 -15.06 -2.22
CA GLY A 105 -13.13 -13.70 -1.94
C GLY A 105 -12.44 -13.48 -0.60
N GLN A 106 -12.28 -14.52 0.23
CA GLN A 106 -11.56 -14.41 1.51
C GLN A 106 -10.10 -14.04 1.27
N ARG A 107 -9.53 -13.20 2.15
CA ARG A 107 -8.15 -12.68 1.97
C ARG A 107 -7.14 -13.14 3.00
N ASN A 108 -7.59 -13.62 4.16
CA ASN A 108 -6.72 -13.79 5.33
C ASN A 108 -6.63 -15.25 5.81
N GLN A 109 -6.96 -16.22 4.95
CA GLN A 109 -6.99 -17.65 5.29
C GLN A 109 -6.09 -18.45 4.34
N TRP A 110 -4.83 -18.03 4.22
CA TRP A 110 -3.86 -18.66 3.33
C TRP A 110 -2.84 -19.49 4.10
N GLU A 111 -2.39 -20.54 3.44
CA GLU A 111 -1.33 -21.43 3.90
C GLU A 111 -0.48 -21.83 2.70
N LYS A 112 0.85 -21.85 2.85
CA LYS A 112 1.75 -22.42 1.86
C LYS A 112 1.95 -23.91 2.12
N LEU A 113 1.43 -24.77 1.24
CA LEU A 113 1.65 -26.22 1.32
C LEU A 113 3.03 -26.61 0.78
N SER A 114 3.47 -25.92 -0.28
CA SER A 114 4.78 -26.09 -0.92
C SER A 114 5.15 -24.81 -1.67
N ASN A 115 6.38 -24.74 -2.20
CA ASN A 115 6.75 -23.61 -3.09
C ASN A 115 5.98 -23.61 -4.42
N SER A 116 5.24 -24.67 -4.72
CA SER A 116 4.40 -24.80 -5.91
C SER A 116 2.90 -24.65 -5.62
N THR A 117 2.49 -24.48 -4.35
CA THR A 117 1.07 -24.57 -3.97
C THR A 117 0.71 -23.74 -2.74
N PHE A 118 -0.25 -22.85 -2.92
CA PHE A 118 -0.99 -22.19 -1.84
C PHE A 118 -2.35 -22.84 -1.63
N LYS A 119 -2.83 -22.85 -0.38
CA LYS A 119 -4.16 -23.31 -0.01
C LYS A 119 -4.95 -22.18 0.66
N CYS A 120 -6.19 -21.99 0.22
CA CYS A 120 -7.16 -21.14 0.89
C CYS A 120 -8.00 -21.99 1.86
N ASN A 121 -7.81 -21.79 3.16
CA ASN A 121 -8.38 -22.62 4.23
C ASN A 121 -9.90 -22.47 4.42
N HIS A 122 -10.56 -21.48 3.82
CA HIS A 122 -12.02 -21.33 3.92
C HIS A 122 -12.79 -22.54 3.36
N ALA A 123 -12.37 -23.03 2.19
CA ALA A 123 -12.99 -24.15 1.48
C ALA A 123 -11.99 -25.27 1.16
N GLY A 124 -10.72 -25.10 1.53
CA GLY A 124 -9.67 -26.10 1.34
C GLY A 124 -9.12 -26.20 -0.08
N ASN A 125 -9.48 -25.27 -0.98
CA ASN A 125 -8.98 -25.26 -2.35
C ASN A 125 -7.50 -24.87 -2.40
N SER A 126 -6.75 -25.57 -3.25
CA SER A 126 -5.33 -25.32 -3.51
C SER A 126 -5.13 -24.74 -4.90
N TYR A 127 -4.14 -23.87 -5.03
CA TYR A 127 -3.83 -23.13 -6.24
C TYR A 127 -2.32 -23.20 -6.51
N SER A 128 -1.98 -23.35 -7.78
CA SER A 128 -0.58 -23.32 -8.24
C SER A 128 0.04 -21.94 -7.98
N THR A 129 1.33 -21.90 -7.73
CA THR A 129 2.14 -20.66 -7.72
C THR A 129 2.78 -20.39 -9.09
N ASP A 130 2.59 -21.27 -10.07
CA ASP A 130 3.00 -21.04 -11.45
C ASP A 130 2.03 -20.07 -12.13
N CYS A 131 2.50 -18.87 -12.46
CA CYS A 131 1.70 -17.81 -13.08
C CYS A 131 1.14 -18.18 -14.46
N ASP A 132 1.76 -19.14 -15.16
CA ASP A 132 1.25 -19.62 -16.44
C ASP A 132 0.10 -20.62 -16.27
N ASN A 133 -0.03 -21.23 -15.08
CA ASN A 133 -0.94 -22.35 -14.81
C ASN A 133 -1.66 -22.19 -13.46
N THR A 134 -2.09 -20.98 -13.14
CA THR A 134 -2.81 -20.67 -11.89
C THR A 134 -4.13 -19.96 -12.12
N GLN A 135 -4.99 -20.02 -11.09
CA GLN A 135 -6.23 -19.24 -11.01
C GLN A 135 -6.06 -17.98 -10.14
N LEU A 136 -4.87 -17.76 -9.58
CA LEU A 136 -4.55 -16.55 -8.85
C LEU A 136 -4.10 -15.48 -9.84
N ASP A 137 -4.63 -14.27 -9.73
CA ASP A 137 -4.08 -13.15 -10.50
C ASP A 137 -2.63 -12.92 -10.05
N CYS A 138 -1.68 -13.00 -10.98
CA CYS A 138 -0.29 -12.68 -10.72
C CYS A 138 -0.03 -11.18 -10.87
N PHE A 139 0.78 -10.64 -9.99
CA PHE A 139 1.21 -9.25 -10.03
C PHE A 139 2.65 -9.15 -10.52
N GLU A 140 2.97 -8.04 -11.17
CA GLU A 140 4.30 -7.77 -11.68
C GLU A 140 5.24 -7.37 -10.54
N THR A 141 6.42 -7.97 -10.52
CA THR A 141 7.43 -7.76 -9.48
C THR A 141 8.81 -7.55 -10.08
N SER A 142 9.57 -6.61 -9.53
CA SER A 142 10.99 -6.41 -9.87
C SER A 142 11.79 -6.26 -8.59
N LEU A 143 12.85 -7.06 -8.44
CA LEU A 143 13.74 -7.03 -7.29
C LEU A 143 15.09 -6.42 -7.67
N ASP A 144 15.49 -5.38 -6.94
CA ASP A 144 16.80 -4.74 -7.04
C ASP A 144 17.44 -4.66 -5.65
N GLY A 145 18.37 -5.59 -5.36
CA GLY A 145 18.90 -5.79 -4.02
C GLY A 145 17.78 -6.11 -3.01
N ASP A 146 17.64 -5.27 -1.99
CA ASP A 146 16.61 -5.39 -0.95
C ASP A 146 15.34 -4.58 -1.26
N LYS A 147 15.25 -3.97 -2.45
CA LYS A 147 14.08 -3.19 -2.86
C LYS A 147 13.21 -4.01 -3.81
N LEU A 148 11.99 -4.33 -3.37
CA LEU A 148 10.98 -4.97 -4.20
C LEU A 148 10.01 -3.92 -4.73
N THR A 149 9.85 -3.86 -6.05
CA THR A 149 8.77 -3.12 -6.70
C THR A 149 7.66 -4.10 -7.05
N LEU A 150 6.43 -3.78 -6.64
CA LEU A 150 5.22 -4.56 -6.93
C LEU A 150 4.22 -3.67 -7.66
N THR A 151 3.64 -4.14 -8.76
CA THR A 151 2.56 -3.44 -9.47
C THR A 151 1.33 -4.34 -9.55
N MET A 152 0.23 -3.86 -8.98
CA MET A 152 -1.07 -4.54 -8.92
C MET A 152 -2.04 -4.08 -9.99
#